data_AF-A0A847NF02-F1
#
_entry.id   AF-A0A847NF02-F1
#
_cell.length_a   1.000
_cell.length_b   1.000
_cell.length_c   1.000
_cell.angle_alpha   90.00
_cell.angle_beta   90.00
_cell.angle_gamma   90.00
#
_symmetry.space_group_name_H-M   'P 1'
#
loop_
_entity.id
_entity.type
_entity.pdbx_description
1 polymer ?
#
loop_
_entity_poly.entity_id
_entity_poly.type
_entity_poly.pdbx_seq_one_letter_code
_entity_poly.pdbx_strand_id
1 'polypeptide(L)'
;AHNFIEMGIEMNIAESERELMDVFCRGLTDHHLIKELSLYIDKYYGLKDRSVADCFNRFTEFMELEDLNSFTLASRYNTQMNYKHGIEIDISKCSDIIEKAREIVQEDFEDFMEFCTDKVKAMLQEEHS
;
A
#
# COMPACT_ATOMS: atom_id res chain seq x y z
N ALA A 1 1.20 8.73 -15.54
CA ALA A 1 2.49 8.02 -15.73
C ALA A 1 3.05 7.57 -14.38
N HIS A 2 3.20 8.44 -13.38
CA HIS A 2 3.74 8.05 -12.06
C HIS A 2 2.96 6.91 -11.37
N ASN A 3 1.62 6.95 -11.35
CA ASN A 3 0.79 5.87 -10.78
C ASN A 3 1.14 4.47 -11.29
N PHE A 4 1.48 4.32 -12.58
CA PHE A 4 1.82 3.02 -13.15
C PHE A 4 3.21 2.53 -12.73
N ILE A 5 4.17 3.46 -12.61
CA ILE A 5 5.50 3.16 -12.08
C ILE A 5 5.40 2.75 -10.60
N GLU A 6 4.64 3.49 -9.80
CA GLU A 6 4.38 3.17 -8.39
C GLU A 6 3.72 1.80 -8.23
N MET A 7 2.73 1.47 -9.07
CA MET A 7 2.09 0.15 -9.09
C MET A 7 3.05 -0.97 -9.50
N GLY A 8 3.96 -0.71 -10.45
CA GLY A 8 5.02 -1.66 -10.80
C GLY A 8 5.97 -1.94 -9.64
N ILE A 9 6.36 -0.90 -8.90
CA ILE A 9 7.16 -1.01 -7.67
C ILE A 9 6.38 -1.79 -6.60
N GLU A 10 5.10 -1.50 -6.40
CA GLU A 10 4.23 -2.19 -5.43
C GLU A 10 4.18 -3.71 -5.70
N MET A 11 4.10 -4.11 -6.98
CA MET A 11 4.15 -5.53 -7.36
C MET A 11 5.50 -6.17 -7.02
N ASN A 12 6.61 -5.49 -7.29
CA ASN A 12 7.94 -6.02 -6.97
C ASN A 12 8.14 -6.18 -5.46
N ILE A 13 7.66 -5.22 -4.65
CA ILE A 13 7.66 -5.32 -3.19
C ILE A 13 6.81 -6.53 -2.76
N ALA A 14 5.58 -6.65 -3.25
CA ALA A 14 4.69 -7.73 -2.84
C ALA A 14 5.23 -9.13 -3.19
N GLU A 15 5.95 -9.27 -4.32
CA GLU A 15 6.56 -10.54 -4.72
C GLU A 15 7.83 -10.87 -3.91
N SER A 16 8.70 -9.88 -3.70
CA SER A 16 9.98 -10.05 -2.98
C SER A 16 9.78 -10.20 -1.47
N GLU A 17 8.80 -9.51 -0.90
CA GLU A 17 8.57 -9.40 0.54
C GLU A 17 7.26 -10.06 0.99
N ARG A 18 7.01 -11.29 0.53
CA ARG A 18 5.78 -12.03 0.86
C ARG A 18 5.52 -12.15 2.36
N GLU A 19 6.57 -12.34 3.16
CA GLU A 19 6.41 -12.43 4.62
C GLU A 19 5.91 -11.10 5.23
N LEU A 20 6.38 -9.96 4.71
CA LEU A 20 5.89 -8.65 5.14
C LEU A 20 4.44 -8.45 4.72
N MET A 21 4.07 -8.87 3.50
CA MET A 21 2.68 -8.86 3.06
C MET A 21 1.80 -9.69 4.00
N ASP A 22 2.20 -10.91 4.36
CA ASP A 22 1.46 -11.76 5.29
C ASP A 22 1.31 -11.12 6.69
N VAL A 23 2.37 -10.49 7.22
CA VAL A 23 2.32 -9.75 8.48
C VAL A 23 1.32 -8.59 8.39
N PHE A 24 1.38 -7.83 7.29
CA PHE A 24 0.52 -6.68 7.06
C PHE A 24 -0.96 -7.10 6.93
N CYS A 25 -1.24 -8.16 6.17
CA CYS A 25 -2.56 -8.78 6.04
C CYS A 25 -3.12 -9.21 7.39
N ARG A 26 -2.31 -9.90 8.20
CA ARG A 26 -2.73 -10.32 9.54
C ARG A 26 -3.04 -9.14 10.44
N GLY A 27 -2.22 -8.09 10.41
CA GLY A 27 -2.45 -6.88 11.20
C GLY A 27 -3.74 -6.16 10.82
N LEU A 28 -4.05 -6.09 9.54
CA LEU A 28 -5.25 -5.42 9.03
C LEU A 28 -6.54 -6.24 9.22
N THR A 29 -6.44 -7.56 9.31
CA THR A 29 -7.58 -8.46 9.53
C THR A 29 -7.80 -8.82 11.00
N ASP A 30 -6.92 -8.40 11.91
CA ASP A 30 -7.14 -8.53 13.36
C ASP A 30 -8.11 -7.44 13.86
N HIS A 31 -9.38 -7.61 13.51
CA HIS A 31 -10.45 -6.71 13.89
C HIS A 31 -10.61 -6.56 15.41
N HIS A 32 -10.18 -7.56 16.19
CA HIS A 32 -10.24 -7.50 17.65
C HIS A 32 -9.19 -6.52 18.18
N LEU A 33 -7.93 -6.71 17.79
CA LEU A 33 -6.83 -5.86 18.21
C LEU A 33 -7.00 -4.43 17.68
N ILE A 34 -7.43 -4.26 16.42
CA ILE A 34 -7.74 -2.94 15.86
C ILE A 34 -8.77 -2.22 16.72
N LYS A 35 -9.86 -2.90 17.09
CA LYS A 35 -10.91 -2.31 17.93
C LYS A 35 -10.39 -1.94 19.31
N GLU A 36 -9.59 -2.79 19.93
CA GLU A 36 -9.01 -2.51 21.24
C GLU A 36 -8.06 -1.31 21.21
N LEU A 37 -7.10 -1.29 20.28
CA LEU A 37 -6.16 -0.18 20.12
C LEU A 37 -6.87 1.13 19.76
N SER A 38 -7.89 1.06 18.91
CA SER A 38 -8.68 2.23 18.51
C SER A 38 -9.32 2.93 19.70
N LEU A 39 -9.79 2.18 20.70
CA LEU A 39 -10.36 2.79 21.92
C LEU A 39 -9.33 3.61 22.70
N TYR A 40 -8.10 3.11 22.81
CA TYR A 40 -7.03 3.83 23.49
C TYR A 40 -6.58 5.06 22.70
N ILE A 41 -6.45 4.93 21.37
CA ILE A 41 -6.05 6.03 20.48
C ILE A 41 -7.13 7.12 20.44
N ASP A 42 -8.40 6.75 20.25
CA ASP A 42 -9.53 7.68 20.26
C ASP A 42 -9.54 8.47 21.57
N LYS A 43 -9.37 7.78 22.71
CA LYS A 43 -9.33 8.42 24.04
C LYS A 43 -8.13 9.34 24.22
N TYR A 44 -6.94 8.92 23.81
CA TYR A 44 -5.71 9.68 23.98
C TYR A 44 -5.74 11.00 23.19
N TYR A 45 -6.25 10.94 21.95
CA TYR A 45 -6.34 12.12 21.07
C TYR A 45 -7.66 12.89 21.20
N GLY A 46 -8.60 12.44 22.04
CA GLY A 46 -9.91 13.09 22.20
C GLY A 46 -10.79 13.02 20.96
N LEU A 47 -10.67 11.95 20.18
CA LEU A 47 -11.46 11.73 18.96
C LEU A 47 -12.86 11.21 19.29
N LYS A 48 -13.73 11.15 18.28
CA LYS A 48 -15.04 10.50 18.43
C LYS A 48 -14.85 9.01 18.62
N ASP A 49 -15.68 8.40 19.46
CA ASP A 49 -15.69 6.95 19.66
C ASP A 49 -15.74 6.20 18.31
N ARG A 50 -14.82 5.25 18.15
CA ARG A 50 -14.64 4.37 16.98
C ARG A 50 -14.11 5.06 15.73
N SER A 51 -13.69 6.33 15.81
CA SER A 51 -13.21 7.05 14.64
C SER A 51 -11.99 6.38 14.00
N VAL A 52 -11.05 5.88 14.82
CA VAL A 52 -9.86 5.17 14.36
C VAL A 52 -10.22 3.80 13.78
N ALA A 53 -11.11 3.04 14.45
CA ALA A 53 -11.55 1.73 13.96
C ALA A 53 -12.24 1.84 12.59
N ASP A 54 -13.10 2.86 12.42
CA ASP A 54 -13.76 3.12 11.15
C ASP A 54 -12.79 3.57 10.06
N CYS A 55 -11.68 4.22 10.42
CA CYS A 55 -10.60 4.54 9.48
C CYS A 55 -9.87 3.26 9.03
N PHE A 56 -9.56 2.34 9.94
CA PHE A 56 -8.95 1.05 9.57
C PHE A 56 -9.87 0.24 8.66
N ASN A 57 -11.17 0.14 8.98
CA ASN A 57 -12.13 -0.59 8.14
C ASN A 57 -12.21 0.01 6.73
N ARG A 58 -12.30 1.34 6.61
CA ARG A 58 -12.28 2.00 5.30
C ARG A 58 -10.95 1.77 4.59
N PHE A 59 -9.83 1.82 5.30
CA PHE A 59 -8.52 1.56 4.71
C PHE A 59 -8.43 0.14 4.14
N THR A 60 -8.94 -0.87 4.84
CA THR A 60 -8.95 -2.25 4.34
C THR A 60 -9.74 -2.42 3.04
N GLU A 61 -10.79 -1.64 2.81
CA GLU A 61 -11.53 -1.66 1.54
C GLU A 61 -10.70 -1.16 0.34
N PHE A 62 -9.64 -0.39 0.59
CA PHE A 62 -8.73 0.09 -0.45
C PHE A 62 -7.48 -0.79 -0.62
N MET A 63 -7.30 -1.78 0.25
CA MET A 63 -6.14 -2.67 0.23
C MET A 63 -6.54 -4.03 -0.31
N GLU A 64 -6.04 -4.37 -1.51
CA GLU A 64 -6.22 -5.69 -2.11
C GLU A 64 -4.99 -6.53 -1.80
N LEU A 65 -5.13 -7.40 -0.82
CA LEU A 65 -4.02 -7.96 -0.05
C LEU A 65 -3.67 -9.41 -0.37
N GLU A 66 -4.62 -10.19 -0.91
CA GLU A 66 -4.43 -11.62 -1.16
C GLU A 66 -3.95 -11.93 -2.58
N ASP A 67 -4.38 -11.15 -3.59
CA ASP A 67 -4.09 -11.39 -5.02
C ASP A 67 -3.61 -10.11 -5.72
N LEU A 68 -2.56 -9.48 -5.19
CA LEU A 68 -1.98 -8.30 -5.81
C LEU A 68 -1.35 -8.67 -7.16
N ASN A 69 -1.95 -8.21 -8.24
CA ASN A 69 -1.45 -8.36 -9.61
C ASN A 69 -1.82 -7.11 -10.43
N SER A 70 -1.28 -7.00 -11.64
CA SER A 70 -1.51 -5.82 -12.48
C SER A 70 -2.99 -5.56 -12.77
N PHE A 71 -3.82 -6.60 -12.85
CA PHE A 71 -5.25 -6.48 -13.11
C PHE A 71 -6.00 -5.96 -11.88
N THR A 72 -5.74 -6.49 -10.69
CA THR A 72 -6.35 -6.00 -9.45
C THR A 72 -5.92 -4.55 -9.17
N LEU A 73 -4.65 -4.22 -9.42
CA LEU A 73 -4.15 -2.84 -9.38
C LEU A 73 -4.85 -1.90 -10.37
N ALA A 74 -5.05 -2.34 -11.62
CA ALA A 74 -5.76 -1.57 -12.63
C ALA A 74 -7.26 -1.38 -12.27
N SER A 75 -7.88 -2.40 -11.69
CA SER A 75 -9.26 -2.33 -11.18
C SER A 75 -9.38 -1.32 -10.03
N ARG A 76 -8.46 -1.38 -9.07
CA ARG A 76 -8.35 -0.39 -7.98
C ARG A 76 -8.15 1.02 -8.50
N TYR A 77 -7.28 1.18 -9.50
CA TYR A 77 -7.05 2.47 -10.14
C TYR A 77 -8.31 2.99 -10.85
N ASN A 78 -9.08 2.13 -11.52
CA ASN A 78 -10.37 2.50 -12.11
C ASN A 78 -11.34 3.05 -11.06
N THR A 79 -11.46 2.37 -9.91
CA THR A 79 -12.29 2.84 -8.79
C THR A 79 -11.84 4.22 -8.30
N GLN A 80 -10.53 4.44 -8.17
CA GLN A 80 -9.99 5.74 -7.77
C GLN A 80 -10.26 6.84 -8.80
N MET A 81 -10.10 6.55 -10.10
CA MET A 81 -10.36 7.49 -11.19
C MET A 81 -11.84 7.84 -11.31
N ASN A 82 -12.73 6.86 -11.12
CA ASN A 82 -14.16 7.10 -11.09
C ASN A 82 -14.54 7.97 -9.88
N TYR A 83 -14.08 7.60 -8.68
CA TYR A 83 -14.37 8.36 -7.47
C TYR A 83 -13.84 9.81 -7.51
N LYS A 84 -12.60 10.02 -7.97
CA LYS A 84 -11.97 11.35 -7.96
C LYS A 84 -12.36 12.22 -9.16
N HIS A 85 -12.62 11.61 -10.31
CA HIS A 85 -12.73 12.33 -11.58
C HIS A 85 -13.97 11.97 -12.41
N GLY A 86 -14.74 10.94 -12.02
CA GLY A 86 -15.88 10.45 -12.78
C GLY A 86 -15.50 9.76 -14.10
N ILE A 87 -14.28 9.23 -14.18
CA ILE A 87 -13.72 8.62 -15.40
C ILE A 87 -13.56 7.11 -15.20
N GLU A 88 -14.04 6.33 -16.17
CA GLU A 88 -13.72 4.91 -16.30
C GLU A 88 -12.52 4.71 -17.23
N ILE A 89 -11.62 3.80 -16.85
CA ILE A 89 -10.43 3.46 -17.62
C ILE A 89 -10.56 2.08 -18.25
N ASP A 90 -9.77 1.84 -19.31
CA ASP A 90 -9.61 0.52 -19.89
C ASP A 90 -8.69 -0.32 -18.99
N ILE A 91 -9.31 -1.11 -18.11
CA ILE A 91 -8.61 -1.92 -17.10
C ILE A 91 -7.57 -2.83 -17.76
N SER A 92 -7.91 -3.47 -18.89
CA SER A 92 -7.01 -4.40 -19.58
C SER A 92 -5.75 -3.69 -20.05
N LYS A 93 -5.89 -2.56 -20.76
CA LYS A 93 -4.72 -1.78 -21.21
C LYS A 93 -3.92 -1.21 -20.04
N CYS A 94 -4.57 -0.81 -18.96
CA CYS A 94 -3.87 -0.32 -17.78
C CYS A 94 -3.06 -1.44 -17.11
N SER A 95 -3.61 -2.66 -17.03
CA SER A 95 -2.91 -3.86 -16.57
C SER A 95 -1.62 -4.08 -17.38
N ASP A 96 -1.71 -4.04 -18.71
CA ASP A 96 -0.54 -4.20 -19.59
C ASP A 96 0.52 -3.12 -19.38
N ILE A 97 0.10 -1.88 -19.09
CA ILE A 97 1.01 -0.77 -18.80
C ILE A 97 1.70 -0.96 -17.45
N ILE A 98 0.99 -1.47 -16.44
CA ILE A 98 1.55 -1.76 -15.12
C ILE A 98 2.61 -2.86 -15.23
N GLU A 99 2.37 -3.94 -15.97
CA GLU A 99 3.38 -4.99 -16.18
C GLU A 99 4.63 -4.44 -16.87
N LYS A 100 4.47 -3.63 -17.92
CA LYS A 100 5.62 -2.98 -18.57
C LYS A 100 6.37 -2.04 -17.63
N ALA A 101 5.65 -1.29 -16.80
CA ALA A 101 6.26 -0.43 -15.80
C ALA A 101 7.08 -1.25 -14.80
N ARG A 102 6.53 -2.38 -14.32
CA ARG A 102 7.20 -3.34 -13.45
C ARG A 102 8.50 -3.87 -14.07
N GLU A 103 8.45 -4.30 -15.33
CA GLU A 103 9.63 -4.76 -16.08
C GLU A 103 10.71 -3.69 -16.17
N ILE A 104 10.32 -2.44 -16.48
CA ILE A 104 11.25 -1.31 -16.61
C ILE A 104 11.93 -1.00 -15.26
N VAL A 105 11.19 -0.99 -14.15
CA VAL A 105 11.77 -0.66 -12.85
C VAL A 105 12.55 -1.81 -12.23
N GLN A 106 12.33 -3.05 -12.69
CA GLN A 106 12.96 -4.23 -12.10
C GLN A 106 14.48 -4.17 -12.19
N GLU A 107 15.05 -3.58 -13.26
CA GLU A 107 16.50 -3.49 -13.45
C GLU A 107 17.19 -2.69 -12.34
N ASP A 108 16.54 -1.63 -11.85
CA ASP A 108 17.10 -0.70 -10.85
C ASP A 108 16.50 -0.92 -9.43
N PHE A 109 15.57 -1.87 -9.28
CA PHE A 109 14.75 -1.99 -8.07
C PHE A 109 15.57 -2.36 -6.83
N GLU A 110 16.47 -3.35 -6.93
CA GLU A 110 17.28 -3.81 -5.80
C GLU A 110 18.23 -2.71 -5.31
N ASP A 111 18.95 -2.07 -6.23
CA ASP A 111 19.86 -0.96 -5.94
C ASP A 111 19.12 0.21 -5.28
N PHE A 112 17.91 0.50 -5.74
CA PHE A 112 17.06 1.53 -5.14
C PHE A 112 16.64 1.18 -3.70
N MET A 113 16.27 -0.08 -3.44
CA MET A 113 15.89 -0.55 -2.11
C MET A 113 17.07 -0.53 -1.14
N GLU A 114 18.27 -0.92 -1.59
CA GLU A 114 19.49 -0.83 -0.79
C GLU A 114 19.80 0.64 -0.44
N PHE A 115 19.76 1.52 -1.44
CA PHE A 115 19.96 2.96 -1.23
C PHE A 115 18.97 3.54 -0.20
N CYS A 116 17.68 3.20 -0.31
CA CYS A 116 16.66 3.68 0.62
C CYS A 116 16.90 3.15 2.03
N THR A 117 17.25 1.87 2.16
CA THR A 117 17.55 1.22 3.43
C THR A 117 18.70 1.92 4.15
N ASP A 118 19.79 2.22 3.43
CA ASP A 118 20.94 2.90 4.00
C ASP A 118 20.64 4.34 4.40
N LYS A 119 19.80 5.04 3.63
CA LYS A 119 19.32 6.38 4.00
C LYS A 119 18.49 6.36 5.27
N VAL A 120 17.55 5.43 5.40
CA VAL A 120 16.73 5.30 6.62
C VAL A 120 17.61 4.96 7.83
N LYS A 121 18.57 4.04 7.68
CA LYS A 121 19.53 3.72 8.76
C LYS A 121 20.31 4.94 9.22
N ALA A 122 20.80 5.76 8.27
CA ALA A 122 21.53 6.98 8.60
C ALA A 122 20.66 7.98 9.37
N MET A 123 19.42 8.20 8.94
CA MET A 123 18.48 9.10 9.63
C MET A 123 18.19 8.65 11.06
N LEU A 124 17.97 7.35 11.28
CA LEU A 124 17.74 6.80 12.62
C LEU A 124 18.96 6.94 13.55
N GLN A 125 20.18 6.94 13.00
CA GLN A 125 21.40 7.16 13.79
C GLN A 125 21.59 8.63 14.16
N GLU A 126 21.17 9.55 13.28
CA GLU A 126 21.20 11.00 13.54
C GLU A 126 20.18 11.42 14.62
N GLU A 127 18.99 10.81 14.67
CA GLU A 127 17.98 11.10 15.70
C GLU A 127 18.35 10.59 17.11
N HIS A 128 19.35 9.72 17.23
CA HIS A 128 19.85 9.18 18.49
C HIS A 128 21.19 9.79 18.96
N SER A 129 21.68 10.82 18.27
CA SER A 129 22.89 11.59 18.61
C SER A 129 22.55 12.99 19.13
#